data_AF-A0A7J9RUG5-F1
#
_entry.id   AF-A0A7J9RUG5-F1
#
_cell.length_a   1.000
_cell.length_b   1.000
_cell.length_c   1.000
_cell.angle_alpha   90.00
_cell.angle_beta   90.00
_cell.angle_gamma   90.00
#
_symmetry.space_group_name_H-M   'P 1'
#
loop_
_entity.id
_entity.type
_entity.pdbx_description
1 polymer ?
#
loop_
_entity_poly.entity_id
_entity_poly.type
_entity_poly.pdbx_seq_one_letter_code
_entity_poly.pdbx_strand_id
1 'polypeptide(L)' 'MDSSKNEEIKNIVEKILKEREWITFSDLIKYVNFPASEVNSALVQLMRENKVIRKGRYFYYQG' A
#
# COMPACT_ATOMS: atom_id res chain seq x y z
N MET A 1 15.66 -1.57 14.91
CA MET A 1 15.01 -2.88 14.75
C MET A 1 13.73 -2.64 13.96
N ASP A 2 13.31 -3.57 13.08
CA ASP A 2 12.10 -3.56 12.23
C ASP A 2 12.15 -3.09 10.76
N SER A 3 13.32 -3.05 10.10
CA SER A 3 13.33 -2.94 8.62
C SER A 3 12.61 -4.11 7.93
N SER A 4 12.68 -5.32 8.50
CA SER A 4 12.04 -6.51 7.91
C SER A 4 10.52 -6.47 7.95
N LYS A 5 9.92 -5.98 9.04
CA LYS A 5 8.46 -5.87 9.18
C LYS A 5 7.88 -4.81 8.23
N ASN A 6 8.53 -3.65 8.13
CA ASN A 6 8.08 -2.59 7.22
C ASN A 6 8.14 -3.04 5.75
N GLU A 7 9.18 -3.79 5.38
CA GLU A 7 9.31 -4.33 4.03
C GLU A 7 8.26 -5.40 3.73
N GLU A 8 7.93 -6.24 4.72
CA GLU A 8 6.84 -7.22 4.60
C GLU A 8 5.49 -6.54 4.33
N ILE A 9 5.12 -5.52 5.12
CA ILE A 9 3.88 -4.76 4.94
C ILE A 9 3.85 -4.11 3.57
N LYS A 10 4.97 -3.51 3.15
CA LYS A 10 5.10 -2.91 1.81
C LYS A 10 4.88 -3.94 0.71
N ASN A 11 5.47 -5.12 0.81
CA ASN A 11 5.30 -6.19 -0.17
C ASN A 11 3.84 -6.68 -0.23
N ILE A 12 3.16 -6.79 0.91
CA ILE A 12 1.74 -7.17 0.97
C ILE A 12 0.86 -6.10 0.33
N VAL A 13 1.06 -4.83 0.68
CA VAL A 13 0.33 -3.69 0.10
C VAL A 13 0.58 -3.61 -1.41
N GLU A 14 1.83 -3.76 -1.85
CA GLU A 14 2.20 -3.76 -3.26
C GLU A 14 1.50 -4.91 -4.03
N LYS A 15 1.45 -6.12 -3.46
CA LYS A 15 0.76 -7.26 -4.06
C LYS A 15 -0.74 -6.99 -4.26
N ILE A 16 -1.42 -6.48 -3.24
CA ILE A 16 -2.85 -6.15 -3.32
C ILE A 16 -3.12 -5.08 -4.38
N LEU A 17 -2.24 -4.08 -4.49
CA LEU A 17 -2.35 -3.02 -5.48
C LEU A 17 -2.11 -3.54 -6.90
N LYS A 18 -1.20 -4.50 -7.12
CA LYS A 18 -0.97 -5.14 -8.42
C LYS A 18 -2.16 -5.97 -8.90
N GLU A 19 -2.84 -6.64 -7.97
CA GLU A 19 -3.99 -7.51 -8.27
C GLU A 19 -5.28 -6.73 -8.56
N ARG A 20 -5.28 -5.40 -8.39
CA ARG A 20 -6.47 -4.55 -8.52
C ARG A 20 -6.20 -3.37 -9.44
N GLU A 21 -7.19 -3.02 -10.26
CA GLU A 21 -7.11 -1.80 -11.08
C GLU A 21 -7.04 -0.54 -10.20
N TRP A 22 -7.78 -0.52 -9.10
CA TRP A 22 -7.79 0.56 -8.12
C TRP A 22 -8.29 0.08 -6.75
N ILE A 23 -7.90 0.79 -5.68
CA ILE A 23 -8.41 0.52 -4.33
C ILE A 23 -8.46 1.81 -3.49
N THR A 24 -9.37 1.90 -2.52
CA THR A 24 -9.37 2.98 -1.53
C THR A 24 -8.55 2.59 -0.29
N PHE A 25 -8.06 3.56 0.49
CA PHE A 25 -7.36 3.24 1.73
C PHE A 25 -8.23 2.43 2.71
N SER A 26 -9.51 2.79 2.84
CA SER A 26 -10.48 2.11 3.69
C SER A 26 -10.73 0.66 3.28
N ASP A 27 -10.61 0.34 1.98
CA ASP A 27 -10.71 -1.04 1.51
C ASP A 27 -9.38 -1.78 1.67
N LEU A 28 -8.26 -1.11 1.40
CA LEU A 28 -6.92 -1.68 1.55
C LEU A 28 -6.70 -2.23 2.97
N ILE A 29 -7.04 -1.46 4.01
CA ILE A 29 -6.88 -1.89 5.41
C ILE A 29 -7.77 -3.08 5.80
N LYS A 30 -8.82 -3.41 5.02
CA LYS A 30 -9.63 -4.63 5.26
C LYS A 30 -8.93 -5.90 4.78
N TYR A 31 -8.00 -5.77 3.82
CA TYR A 31 -7.24 -6.89 3.26
C TYR A 31 -5.90 -7.09 3.94
N VAL A 32 -5.45 -6.11 4.70
CA VAL A 32 -4.13 -6.10 5.32
C VAL A 32 -4.31 -6.25 6.83
N ASN A 33 -3.79 -7.34 7.41
CA ASN A 33 -3.88 -7.60 8.86
C ASN A 33 -2.82 -6.82 9.66
N PHE A 34 -2.72 -5.51 9.40
CA PHE A 34 -1.77 -4.61 10.04
C PHE A 34 -2.45 -3.28 10.43
N PRO A 35 -1.89 -2.54 11.41
CA PRO A 35 -2.42 -1.24 11.81
C PRO A 35 -2.50 -0.26 10.63
N ALA A 36 -3.57 0.53 10.57
CA ALA A 36 -3.77 1.51 9.50
C ALA A 36 -2.58 2.49 9.33
N SER A 37 -1.91 2.87 10.42
CA SER A 37 -0.71 3.71 10.37
C SER A 37 0.46 3.05 9.64
N GLU A 38 0.68 1.76 9.84
CA GLU A 38 1.73 0.98 9.18
C GLU A 38 1.39 0.80 7.68
N VAL A 39 0.13 0.49 7.37
CA VAL A 39 -0.36 0.38 5.98
C VAL A 39 -0.21 1.70 5.24
N ASN A 40 -0.57 2.82 5.88
CA ASN A 40 -0.40 4.15 5.29
C ASN A 40 1.08 4.48 5.05
N SER A 41 1.97 4.10 5.97
CA SER A 41 3.41 4.32 5.82
C SER A 41 3.97 3.55 4.61
N ALA A 42 3.58 2.28 4.46
CA ALA A 42 3.93 1.46 3.29
C ALA A 42 3.40 2.06 1.98
N LEU A 43 2.15 2.52 1.98
CA LEU A 43 1.52 3.14 0.81
C LEU A 43 2.24 4.43 0.38
N VAL A 44 2.59 5.29 1.35
CA VAL A 44 3.38 6.50 1.12
C VAL A 44 4.77 6.16 0.58
N GLN A 45 5.40 5.08 1.06
CA GLN A 45 6.68 4.63 0.53
C GLN A 45 6.57 4.19 -0.93
N LEU A 46 5.55 3.40 -1.29
CA LEU A 46 5.32 3.00 -2.68
C LEU A 46 5.03 4.19 -3.60
N MET A 47 4.35 5.23 -3.10
CA MET A 47 4.18 6.49 -3.84
C MET A 47 5.50 7.22 -4.06
N ARG A 48 6.39 7.24 -3.05
CA ARG A 48 7.75 7.82 -3.19
C ARG A 48 8.62 7.03 -4.16
N GLU A 49 8.42 5.71 -4.24
CA GLU A 49 9.05 4.82 -5.23
C GLU A 49 8.42 4.93 -6.63
N ASN A 50 7.43 5.83 -6.84
CA ASN A 50 6.65 6.00 -8.08
C ASN A 50 5.90 4.74 -8.56
N LYS A 51 5.76 3.73 -7.68
CA LYS A 51 5.01 2.49 -7.97
C LYS A 51 3.51 2.64 -7.81
N VAL A 52 3.07 3.70 -7.12
CA VAL A 52 1.65 3.92 -6.80
C VAL A 52 1.31 5.38 -7.04
N ILE A 53 0.20 5.62 -7.72
CA ILE A 53 -0.37 6.96 -7.87
C ILE A 53 -1.69 7.06 -7.12
N ARG A 54 -1.96 8.27 -6.62
CA ARG A 54 -3.22 8.60 -5.97
C ARG A 54 -4.02 9.55 -6.85
N LYS A 55 -5.27 9.19 -7.16
CA LYS A 55 -6.26 10.09 -7.77
C LYS A 55 -7.47 10.19 -6.85
N GLY A 56 -7.60 11.34 -6.17
CA GLY A 56 -8.63 11.53 -5.16
C GLY A 56 -8.49 10.55 -3.98
N ARG A 57 -9.48 9.67 -3.80
CA ARG A 57 -9.48 8.61 -2.76
C ARG A 57 -8.94 7.26 -3.23
N TYR A 58 -8.62 7.15 -4.51
CA TYR A 58 -8.23 5.90 -5.15
C TYR A 58 -6.72 5.83 -5.35
N PHE A 59 -6.16 4.65 -5.12
CA PHE A 59 -4.78 4.29 -5.33
C PHE A 59 -4.71 3.29 -6.49
N TYR A 60 -3.75 3.52 -7.40
CA TYR A 60 -3.53 2.72 -8.59
C TYR A 60 -2.07 2.27 -8.59
N TYR A 61 -1.83 1.00 -8.90
CA TYR A 61 -0.47 0.53 -9.16
C TYR A 61 0.01 1.08 -10.51
N GLN A 62 1.20 1.66 -10.51
CA GLN A 62 1.91 2.14 -11.68
C GLN A 62 3.18 1.29 -11.77
N GLY A 63 3.14 0.28 -12.63
CA GLY A 63 4.28 -0.60 -12.90
C GLY A 63 5.39 0.09 -13.66
#